data_AF-A0A2M7RI02-F1
#
_entry.id   AF-A0A2M7RI02-F1
#
_cell.length_a   1.000
_cell.length_b   1.000
_cell.length_c   1.000
_cell.angle_alpha   90.00
_cell.angle_beta   90.00
_cell.angle_gamma   90.00
#
_symmetry.space_group_name_H-M   'P 1'
#
loop_
_entity.id
_entity.type
_entity.pdbx_description
1 polymer ?
#
loop_
_entity_poly.entity_id
_entity_poly.type
_entity_poly.pdbx_seq_one_letter_code
_entity_poly.pdbx_strand_id
1 'polypeptide(L)'
;MSLFMRWFIFISFTLLMIGVIWIYRTNSVEESSFVEVIARGRLKISVTVEPQNVAAKVFINGEDTGKTTPAVLKIDPGMYLVRVEAEGYKPAEDEEIVKTLRVTRVNFTLEPL
;
A
#
# COMPACT_ATOMS: atom_id res chain seq x y z
N MET A 1 4.19 -47.12 42.39
CA MET A 1 3.92 -46.50 41.07
C MET A 1 5.17 -46.68 40.21
N SER A 2 5.06 -47.35 39.07
CA SER A 2 6.21 -47.72 38.22
C SER A 2 7.02 -46.48 37.78
N LEU A 3 8.35 -46.51 37.94
CA LEU A 3 9.29 -45.48 37.46
C LEU A 3 9.13 -45.23 35.95
N PHE A 4 8.72 -46.25 35.20
CA PHE A 4 8.39 -46.16 33.77
C PHE A 4 7.24 -45.20 33.47
N MET A 5 6.22 -45.17 34.34
CA MET A 5 5.05 -44.32 34.16
C MET A 5 5.36 -42.84 34.41
N ARG A 6 6.32 -42.56 35.31
CA ARG A 6 6.79 -41.19 35.58
C ARG A 6 7.62 -40.66 34.41
N TRP A 7 8.48 -41.49 33.82
CA TRP A 7 9.32 -41.12 32.68
C TRP A 7 8.49 -40.78 31.43
N PHE A 8 7.41 -41.52 31.19
CA PHE A 8 6.49 -41.28 30.07
C PHE A 8 5.75 -39.93 30.19
N ILE A 9 5.37 -39.55 31.41
CA ILE A 9 4.69 -38.27 31.69
C ILE A 9 5.64 -37.09 31.42
N PHE A 10 6.91 -37.19 31.81
CA PHE A 10 7.91 -36.15 31.53
C PHE A 10 8.15 -35.95 30.03
N ILE A 11 8.28 -37.04 29.26
CA ILE A 11 8.47 -36.97 27.81
C ILE A 11 7.28 -36.30 27.13
N SER A 12 6.05 -36.68 27.51
CA SER A 12 4.82 -36.08 26.99
C SER A 12 4.77 -34.56 27.22
N PHE A 13 5.14 -34.12 28.43
CA PHE A 13 5.16 -32.69 28.78
C PHE A 13 6.20 -31.91 27.97
N THR A 14 7.39 -32.49 27.76
CA THR A 14 8.43 -31.86 26.92
C THR A 14 8.03 -31.76 25.46
N LEU A 15 7.36 -32.79 24.91
CA LEU A 15 6.86 -32.80 23.53
C LEU A 15 5.76 -31.75 23.33
N LEU A 16 4.86 -31.60 24.32
CA LEU A 16 3.82 -30.58 24.30
C LEU A 16 4.43 -29.17 24.35
N MET A 17 5.40 -28.93 25.24
CA MET A 17 6.13 -27.65 25.32
C MET A 17 6.86 -27.30 24.02
N ILE A 18 7.52 -28.28 23.39
CA ILE A 18 8.21 -28.07 22.11
C ILE A 18 7.20 -27.74 21.01
N GLY A 19 6.05 -28.43 20.95
CA GLY A 19 4.99 -28.14 19.99
C GLY A 19 4.42 -26.73 20.15
N VAL A 20 4.17 -26.31 21.39
CA VAL A 20 3.70 -24.95 21.71
C VAL A 20 4.74 -23.90 21.30
N ILE A 21 6.03 -24.11 21.58
CA ILE A 21 7.12 -23.22 21.14
C ILE A 21 7.23 -23.18 19.60
N TRP A 22 7.00 -24.31 18.93
CA TRP A 22 7.00 -24.39 17.47
C TRP A 22 5.82 -23.61 16.85
N ILE A 23 4.64 -23.64 17.48
CA ILE A 23 3.45 -22.86 17.09
C ILE A 23 3.70 -21.35 17.23
N TYR A 24 4.37 -20.90 18.28
CA TYR A 24 4.71 -19.47 18.42
C TYR A 24 5.79 -19.02 17.43
N ARG A 25 6.77 -19.89 17.13
CA ARG A 25 7.86 -19.57 16.20
C ARG A 25 7.39 -19.42 14.75
N THR A 26 6.38 -20.19 14.32
CA THR A 26 5.92 -20.14 12.92
C THR A 26 5.09 -18.90 12.59
N ASN A 27 4.50 -18.22 13.60
CA ASN A 27 3.62 -17.06 13.40
C ASN A 27 4.35 -15.71 13.39
N SER A 28 5.67 -15.66 13.62
CA SER A 28 6.41 -14.40 13.79
C SER A 28 7.26 -13.97 12.59
N VAL A 29 7.38 -14.80 11.55
CA VAL A 29 8.34 -14.57 10.45
C VAL A 29 7.69 -13.94 9.22
N GLU A 30 6.35 -13.91 9.10
CA GLU A 30 5.68 -13.28 7.96
C GLU A 30 5.34 -11.80 8.16
N GLU A 31 5.25 -11.33 9.40
CA GLU A 31 4.89 -9.93 9.67
C GLU A 31 6.08 -8.98 9.41
N SER A 32 7.31 -9.44 9.67
CA SER A 32 8.52 -8.60 9.64
C SER A 32 8.97 -8.20 8.23
N SER A 33 8.79 -9.05 7.21
CA SER A 33 9.09 -8.71 5.81
C SER A 33 7.98 -7.84 5.19
N PHE A 34 6.75 -7.96 5.70
CA PHE A 34 5.66 -7.08 5.30
C PHE A 34 5.90 -5.65 5.78
N VAL A 35 6.39 -5.42 7.01
CA VAL A 35 6.61 -4.05 7.53
C VAL A 35 7.71 -3.29 6.78
N GLU A 36 8.80 -3.95 6.36
CA GLU A 36 9.91 -3.27 5.66
C GLU A 36 9.54 -2.87 4.21
N VAL A 37 8.64 -3.62 3.57
CA VAL A 37 8.13 -3.29 2.22
C VAL A 37 7.20 -2.08 2.23
N ILE A 38 6.39 -1.89 3.29
CA ILE A 38 5.55 -0.68 3.44
C ILE A 38 6.38 0.56 3.80
N ALA A 39 7.53 0.37 4.46
CA ALA A 39 8.38 1.46 4.92
C ALA A 39 9.34 2.03 3.84
N ARG A 40 9.57 1.33 2.73
CA ARG A 40 10.48 1.80 1.64
C ARG A 40 9.86 1.81 0.24
N GLY A 41 8.61 1.41 0.10
CA GLY A 41 7.90 1.43 -1.18
C GLY A 41 7.33 2.81 -1.50
N ARG A 42 8.15 3.75 -2.01
CA ARG A 42 7.61 4.99 -2.60
C ARG A 42 6.66 4.60 -3.75
N LEU A 43 5.37 4.84 -3.59
CA LEU A 43 4.37 4.50 -4.60
C LEU A 43 4.41 5.54 -5.70
N LYS A 44 4.27 5.08 -6.95
CA LYS A 44 4.21 5.97 -8.11
C LYS A 44 2.77 6.09 -8.55
N ILE A 45 2.20 7.29 -8.47
CA ILE A 45 0.93 7.61 -9.10
C ILE A 45 1.22 8.29 -10.43
N SER A 46 0.67 7.76 -11.52
CA SER A 46 0.79 8.32 -12.86
C SER A 46 -0.54 8.98 -13.20
N VAL A 47 -0.53 10.30 -13.37
CA VAL A 47 -1.71 11.09 -13.70
C VAL A 47 -1.61 11.52 -15.16
N THR A 48 -2.61 11.15 -15.95
CA THR A 48 -2.74 11.52 -17.37
C THR A 48 -4.07 12.21 -17.60
N VAL A 49 -4.10 13.11 -18.59
CA VAL A 49 -5.33 13.77 -19.04
C VAL A 49 -5.56 13.52 -20.51
N GLU A 50 -6.83 13.43 -20.88
CA GLU A 50 -7.28 13.46 -22.26
C GLU A 50 -8.08 14.76 -22.51
N PRO A 51 -7.76 15.50 -23.60
CA PRO A 51 -6.78 15.18 -24.64
C PRO A 51 -5.32 15.48 -24.21
N GLN A 52 -4.35 14.68 -24.71
CA GLN A 52 -2.93 14.72 -24.28
C GLN A 52 -2.20 16.06 -24.53
N ASN A 53 -2.76 16.94 -25.36
CA ASN A 53 -2.24 18.28 -25.63
C ASN A 53 -2.56 19.28 -24.51
N VAL A 54 -3.32 18.88 -23.49
CA VAL A 54 -3.71 19.74 -22.38
C VAL A 54 -2.76 19.52 -21.20
N ALA A 55 -2.12 20.61 -20.78
CA ALA A 55 -1.32 20.69 -19.58
C ALA A 55 -2.24 21.01 -18.38
N ALA A 56 -2.57 20.01 -17.56
CA ALA A 56 -3.38 20.19 -16.35
C ALA A 56 -2.51 20.18 -15.10
N LYS A 57 -2.75 21.12 -14.17
CA LYS A 57 -2.15 21.13 -12.84
C LYS A 57 -2.74 19.99 -12.01
N VAL A 58 -1.88 19.30 -11.28
CA VAL A 58 -2.28 18.17 -10.42
C VAL A 58 -2.27 18.61 -8.97
N PHE A 59 -3.42 18.47 -8.32
CA PHE A 59 -3.62 18.70 -6.89
C PHE A 59 -3.87 17.37 -6.20
N ILE A 60 -3.28 17.18 -5.03
CA ILE A 60 -3.47 15.99 -4.18
C ILE A 60 -3.92 16.46 -2.81
N ASN A 61 -5.08 16.00 -2.35
CA ASN A 61 -5.69 16.43 -1.08
C ASN A 61 -5.85 17.96 -0.95
N GLY A 62 -6.03 18.64 -2.09
CA GLY A 62 -6.09 20.11 -2.15
C GLY A 62 -4.73 20.82 -2.12
N GLU A 63 -3.62 20.09 -2.01
CA GLU A 63 -2.27 20.64 -2.12
C GLU A 63 -1.80 20.63 -3.58
N ASP A 64 -1.29 21.76 -4.06
CA ASP A 64 -0.67 21.85 -5.40
C ASP A 64 0.65 21.09 -5.38
N THR A 65 0.75 20.05 -6.21
CA THR A 65 1.95 19.24 -6.30
C THR A 65 3.07 19.92 -7.10
N GLY A 66 2.77 21.05 -7.75
CA GLY A 66 3.65 21.75 -8.67
C GLY A 66 3.96 20.95 -9.94
N LYS A 67 3.18 19.90 -10.22
CA LYS A 67 3.32 19.03 -11.40
C LYS A 67 2.18 19.26 -12.37
N THR A 68 2.51 19.05 -13.64
CA THR A 68 1.58 19.17 -14.75
C THR A 68 1.49 17.84 -15.47
N THR A 69 0.30 17.45 -15.91
CA THR A 69 0.08 16.20 -16.64
C THR A 69 0.79 16.18 -18.00
N PRO A 70 1.34 15.01 -18.44
CA PRO A 70 1.44 13.74 -17.72
C PRO A 70 2.50 13.80 -16.59
N ALA A 71 2.10 13.45 -15.37
CA ALA A 71 2.95 13.53 -14.17
C ALA A 71 3.06 12.18 -13.46
N VAL A 72 4.25 11.88 -12.94
CA VAL A 72 4.48 10.74 -12.04
C VAL A 72 4.91 11.26 -10.68
N LEU A 73 4.06 11.09 -9.67
CA LEU A 73 4.33 11.53 -8.30
C LEU A 73 4.70 10.35 -7.42
N LYS A 74 5.60 10.59 -6.46
CA LYS A 74 6.02 9.60 -5.46
C LYS A 74 5.34 9.95 -4.15
N ILE A 75 4.35 9.14 -3.75
CA ILE A 75 3.55 9.35 -2.54
C ILE A 75 3.51 8.07 -1.70
N ASP A 76 3.22 8.23 -0.42
CA ASP A 76 3.06 7.10 0.52
C ASP A 76 1.70 6.43 0.33
N PRO A 77 1.53 5.15 0.70
CA PRO A 77 0.23 4.48 0.66
C PRO A 77 -0.82 5.22 1.49
N GLY A 78 -1.99 5.44 0.90
CA GLY A 78 -3.05 6.22 1.51
C GLY A 78 -4.22 6.45 0.57
N MET A 79 -5.29 7.06 1.10
CA MET A 79 -6.38 7.60 0.28
C MET A 79 -6.03 9.04 -0.09
N TYR A 80 -6.13 9.35 -1.37
CA TYR A 80 -5.83 10.68 -1.87
C TYR A 80 -6.94 11.17 -2.80
N LEU A 81 -7.38 12.40 -2.59
CA LEU A 81 -8.23 13.11 -3.53
C LEU A 81 -7.33 13.71 -4.61
N VAL A 82 -7.37 13.17 -5.83
CA VAL A 82 -6.61 13.69 -6.96
C VAL A 82 -7.51 14.60 -7.76
N ARG A 83 -7.15 15.88 -7.86
CA ARG A 83 -7.85 16.87 -8.67
C ARG A 83 -6.92 17.37 -9.77
N VAL A 84 -7.47 17.51 -10.97
CA VAL A 84 -6.77 18.09 -12.13
C VAL A 84 -7.51 19.33 -12.62
N GLU A 85 -6.74 20.38 -12.90
CA GLU A 85 -7.28 21.65 -13.40
C GLU A 85 -6.50 22.12 -14.61
N ALA A 86 -7.20 22.48 -15.69
CA ALA A 86 -6.60 23.03 -16.89
C ALA A 86 -7.34 24.31 -17.33
N GLU A 87 -6.62 25.21 -17.99
CA GLU A 87 -7.20 26.46 -18.48
C GLU A 87 -8.19 26.17 -19.63
N GLY A 88 -9.42 26.67 -19.50
CA GLY A 88 -10.50 26.43 -20.49
C GLY A 88 -11.23 25.09 -20.35
N TYR A 89 -10.96 24.31 -19.29
CA TYR A 89 -11.62 23.05 -18.99
C TYR A 89 -12.24 23.06 -17.59
N LYS A 90 -13.24 22.23 -17.36
CA LYS A 90 -13.79 21.99 -16.03
C LYS A 90 -12.78 21.21 -15.17
N PRO A 91 -12.67 21.52 -13.87
CA PRO A 91 -11.86 20.74 -12.96
C PRO A 91 -12.45 19.33 -12.82
N ALA A 92 -11.60 18.31 -12.83
CA ALA A 92 -12.00 16.93 -12.57
C ALA A 92 -11.34 16.45 -11.27
N GLU A 93 -12.09 15.75 -10.44
CA GLU A 93 -11.63 15.21 -9.16
C GLU A 93 -12.04 13.76 -9.00
N ASP A 94 -11.14 12.92 -8.50
CA ASP A 94 -11.39 11.51 -8.24
C ASP A 94 -10.67 11.05 -6.97
N GLU A 95 -11.32 10.18 -6.20
CA GLU A 95 -10.81 9.64 -4.93
C GLU A 95 -10.09 8.33 -5.21
N GLU A 96 -8.76 8.37 -5.17
CA GLU A 96 -7.93 7.23 -5.52
C GLU A 96 -7.26 6.62 -4.29
N ILE A 97 -7.49 5.32 -4.10
CA ILE A 97 -6.89 4.58 -3.00
C ILE A 97 -5.57 3.97 -3.48
N VAL A 98 -4.48 4.58 -3.06
CA VAL A 98 -3.12 4.16 -3.43
C VAL A 98 -2.70 3.01 -2.51
N LYS A 99 -3.00 1.78 -2.93
CA LYS A 99 -2.60 0.54 -2.24
C LYS A 99 -1.24 0.05 -2.76
N THR A 100 -0.45 -0.53 -1.86
CA THR A 100 0.97 -0.88 -2.06
C THR A 100 1.28 -1.73 -3.33
N LEU A 101 2.54 -1.62 -3.80
CA LEU A 101 3.22 -2.44 -4.82
C LEU A 101 2.80 -2.33 -6.30
N ARG A 102 1.84 -1.48 -6.69
CA ARG A 102 1.54 -1.20 -8.11
C ARG A 102 1.55 0.30 -8.41
N VAL A 103 1.99 0.65 -9.63
CA VAL A 103 1.85 2.01 -10.15
C VAL A 103 0.36 2.25 -10.40
N THR A 104 -0.29 3.07 -9.57
CA THR A 104 -1.68 3.47 -9.81
C THR A 104 -1.69 4.46 -10.97
N ARG A 105 -2.41 4.11 -12.05
CA ARG A 105 -2.61 5.01 -13.19
C ARG A 105 -4.00 5.60 -13.05
N VAL A 106 -4.06 6.92 -12.98
CA VAL A 106 -5.30 7.67 -12.93
C VAL A 106 -5.40 8.44 -14.23
N ASN A 107 -6.46 8.17 -15.00
CA ASN A 107 -6.71 8.85 -16.26
C ASN A 107 -7.93 9.75 -16.10
N PHE A 108 -7.76 11.03 -16.39
CA PHE A 108 -8.83 12.02 -16.32
C PHE A 108 -9.24 12.45 -17.72
N THR A 109 -10.55 12.46 -17.98
CA THR A 109 -11.11 13.05 -19.20
C THR A 109 -11.60 14.44 -18.86
N LEU A 110 -11.01 15.47 -19.49
CA LEU A 110 -11.39 16.86 -19.23
C LEU A 110 -12.51 17.30 -20.16
N GLU A 111 -13.54 17.92 -19.59
CA GLU A 111 -14.61 18.57 -20.35
C GLU A 111 -14.26 20.04 -20.59
N PRO A 112 -14.31 20.55 -21.84
CA PRO A 112 -14.15 21.97 -22.10
C PRO A 112 -15.30 22.79 -21.48
N LEU A 113 -15.00 24.03 -21.10
CA LEU A 113 -15.99 24.99 -20.58
C LEU A 113 -16.94 25.52 -21.66
#